data_AF-A0A957BTJ2-F1
#
_entry.id   AF-A0A957BTJ2-F1
#
_cell.length_a   1.000
_cell.length_b   1.000
_cell.length_c   1.000
_cell.angle_alpha   90.00
_cell.angle_beta   90.00
_cell.angle_gamma   90.00
#
_symmetry.space_group_name_H-M   'P 1'
#
loop_
_entity.id
_entity.type
_entity.pdbx_description
1 polymer ?
#
loop_
_entity_poly.entity_id
_entity_poly.type
_entity_poly.pdbx_seq_one_letter_code
_entity_poly.pdbx_strand_id
1 'polypeptide(L)'
;SLLTGDPDALTKTDSDASGPFVVAASAENTQTGARIVLFGSVSPALDAIAQLSDQTSLTVAFNSLFWTTQFNDFFQSINVPQQDRPQDQFFVASQQQLRNISFVTQWLLPFGLLAIGGLVLWSRRERRHEA
;
A
#
# COMPACT_ATOMS: atom_id res chain seq x y z
N SER A 1 36.39 -6.70 9.34
CA SER A 1 37.05 -7.19 8.12
C SER A 1 36.36 -8.44 7.56
N LEU A 2 35.03 -8.44 7.47
CA LEU A 2 34.21 -9.65 7.26
C LEU A 2 33.69 -9.82 5.82
N LEU A 3 34.34 -9.20 4.83
CA LEU A 3 33.92 -9.23 3.42
C LEU A 3 35.12 -9.40 2.47
N THR A 4 35.97 -10.39 2.75
CA THR A 4 36.97 -10.85 1.78
C THR A 4 36.86 -12.36 1.66
N GLY A 5 35.69 -12.82 1.22
CA GLY A 5 35.53 -14.19 0.72
C GLY A 5 36.12 -14.24 -0.69
N ASP A 6 37.00 -15.20 -0.92
CA ASP A 6 37.57 -15.54 -2.22
C ASP A 6 36.45 -15.68 -3.26
N PRO A 7 36.45 -14.94 -4.38
CA PRO A 7 35.43 -15.10 -5.43
C PRO A 7 35.39 -16.52 -6.01
N ASP A 8 36.48 -17.30 -5.88
CA ASP A 8 36.51 -18.70 -6.29
C ASP A 8 35.75 -19.64 -5.33
N ALA A 9 35.40 -19.19 -4.11
CA ALA A 9 34.65 -19.97 -3.12
C ALA A 9 33.17 -20.20 -3.48
N LEU A 10 32.66 -19.53 -4.53
CA LEU A 10 31.31 -19.72 -5.07
C LEU A 10 31.31 -20.54 -6.36
N THR A 11 32.46 -21.07 -6.78
CA THR A 11 32.56 -21.89 -7.99
C THR A 11 31.93 -23.25 -7.73
N LYS A 12 30.95 -23.62 -8.57
CA LYS A 12 30.28 -24.92 -8.47
C LYS A 12 31.32 -26.04 -8.47
N THR A 13 31.32 -26.86 -7.43
CA THR A 13 32.21 -28.02 -7.30
C THR A 13 31.55 -29.29 -7.83
N ASP A 14 32.33 -30.31 -8.18
CA ASP A 14 31.79 -31.62 -8.60
C ASP A 14 31.02 -32.34 -7.49
N SER A 15 31.12 -31.89 -6.24
CA SER A 15 30.30 -32.34 -5.11
C SER A 15 28.95 -31.62 -4.97
N ASP A 16 28.72 -30.53 -5.71
CA ASP A 16 27.47 -29.79 -5.61
C ASP A 16 26.35 -30.57 -6.30
N ALA A 17 25.24 -30.72 -5.59
CA ALA A 17 24.06 -31.38 -6.09
C ALA A 17 23.59 -30.71 -7.40
N SER A 18 23.50 -31.51 -8.46
CA SER A 18 23.03 -31.05 -9.77
C SER A 18 21.74 -31.77 -10.15
N GLY A 19 20.75 -30.99 -10.63
CA GLY A 19 19.43 -31.50 -11.01
C GLY A 19 18.30 -30.61 -10.49
N PRO A 20 17.03 -30.98 -10.77
CA PRO A 20 15.86 -30.28 -10.27
C PRO A 20 15.83 -30.35 -8.74
N PHE A 21 15.88 -29.20 -8.07
CA PHE A 21 15.73 -29.11 -6.62
C PHE A 21 14.29 -28.74 -6.27
N VAL A 22 13.63 -29.60 -5.50
CA VAL A 22 12.27 -29.32 -5.02
C VAL A 22 12.36 -28.33 -3.87
N VAL A 23 12.05 -27.07 -4.15
CA VAL A 23 12.04 -25.99 -3.15
C VAL A 23 10.72 -25.92 -2.36
N ALA A 24 9.63 -26.42 -2.95
CA ALA A 24 8.30 -26.46 -2.35
C ALA A 24 7.45 -27.60 -2.92
N ALA A 25 6.52 -28.10 -2.12
CA ALA A 25 5.53 -29.11 -2.52
C ALA A 25 4.12 -28.67 -2.07
N SER A 26 3.10 -28.96 -2.87
CA SER A 26 1.70 -28.71 -2.51
C SER A 26 0.90 -30.01 -2.57
N ALA A 27 -0.10 -30.14 -1.69
CA ALA A 27 -1.03 -31.25 -1.69
C ALA A 27 -2.45 -30.75 -1.34
N GLU A 28 -3.44 -31.38 -1.95
CA GLU A 28 -4.86 -31.10 -1.72
C GLU A 28 -5.62 -32.40 -1.51
N ASN A 29 -6.49 -32.43 -0.50
CA ASN A 29 -7.50 -33.46 -0.32
C ASN A 29 -8.81 -32.98 -0.95
N THR A 30 -9.19 -33.57 -2.07
CA THR A 30 -10.40 -33.19 -2.81
C THR A 30 -11.71 -33.64 -2.14
N GLN A 31 -11.65 -34.53 -1.15
CA GLN A 31 -12.82 -34.97 -0.38
C GLN A 31 -13.15 -34.01 0.76
N THR A 32 -12.13 -33.46 1.42
CA THR A 32 -12.29 -32.52 2.56
C THR A 32 -12.03 -31.06 2.21
N GLY A 33 -11.44 -30.78 1.05
CA GLY A 33 -10.98 -29.45 0.64
C GLY A 33 -9.70 -28.98 1.36
N ALA A 34 -9.09 -29.82 2.21
CA ALA A 34 -7.89 -29.44 2.94
C ALA A 34 -6.69 -29.30 2.00
N ARG A 35 -5.96 -28.19 2.12
CA ARG A 35 -4.80 -27.86 1.30
C ARG A 35 -3.58 -27.67 2.21
N ILE A 36 -2.40 -28.01 1.70
CA ILE A 36 -1.12 -27.76 2.37
C ILE A 36 -0.06 -27.39 1.35
N VAL A 37 0.80 -26.44 1.71
CA VAL A 37 2.02 -26.10 0.98
C VAL A 37 3.19 -26.23 1.95
N LEU A 38 4.18 -27.03 1.58
CA LEU A 38 5.42 -27.23 2.33
C LEU A 38 6.57 -26.56 1.59
N PHE A 39 7.30 -25.70 2.29
CA PHE A 39 8.53 -25.09 1.78
C PHE A 39 9.75 -25.75 2.43
N GLY A 40 10.80 -25.99 1.65
CA GLY A 40 12.08 -26.51 2.14
C GLY A 40 12.89 -25.51 2.97
N SER A 41 12.45 -24.26 3.05
CA SER A 41 13.07 -23.19 3.83
C SER A 41 12.01 -22.30 4.48
N VAL A 42 12.30 -21.78 5.67
CA VAL A 42 11.49 -20.75 6.35
C VAL A 42 11.72 -19.34 5.80
N SER A 43 12.72 -19.17 4.93
CA SER A 43 13.14 -17.87 4.40
C SER A 43 12.05 -17.07 3.68
N PRO A 44 11.06 -17.66 2.96
CA PRO A 44 9.98 -16.88 2.33
C PRO A 44 9.03 -16.20 3.32
N ALA A 45 8.97 -16.68 4.58
CA ALA A 45 8.06 -16.20 5.61
C ALA A 45 8.72 -15.24 6.62
N LEU A 46 10.04 -15.05 6.54
CA LEU A 46 10.80 -14.22 7.47
C LEU A 46 10.99 -12.80 6.92
N ASP A 47 10.60 -11.81 7.71
CA ASP A 47 10.65 -10.36 7.42
C ASP A 47 12.04 -9.83 7.03
N ALA A 48 13.10 -10.55 7.39
CA ALA A 48 14.49 -10.19 7.08
C ALA A 48 14.79 -10.15 5.56
N ILE A 49 14.07 -10.92 4.73
CA ILE A 49 14.22 -10.89 3.26
C ILE A 49 13.26 -9.88 2.61
N ALA A 50 12.15 -9.53 3.27
CA ALA A 50 11.23 -8.49 2.81
C ALA A 50 11.92 -7.10 2.75
N GLN A 51 12.87 -6.84 3.65
CA GLN A 51 13.66 -5.61 3.66
C GLN A 51 14.85 -5.61 2.67
N LEU A 52 15.27 -6.78 2.17
CA LEU A 52 16.51 -6.95 1.38
C LEU A 52 16.32 -7.07 -0.13
N SER A 53 15.18 -6.63 -0.67
CA SER A 53 14.92 -6.45 -2.12
C SER A 53 14.24 -7.61 -2.86
N ASP A 54 13.80 -8.68 -2.18
CA ASP A 54 13.13 -9.80 -2.87
C ASP A 54 11.62 -9.85 -2.59
N GLN A 55 10.87 -8.98 -3.26
CA GLN A 55 9.39 -8.96 -3.22
C GLN A 55 8.78 -10.27 -3.75
N THR A 56 9.52 -11.07 -4.52
CA THR A 56 9.00 -12.28 -5.15
C THR A 56 8.80 -13.42 -4.16
N SER A 57 9.74 -13.63 -3.24
CA SER A 57 9.66 -14.64 -2.17
C SER A 57 8.44 -14.42 -1.25
N LEU A 58 8.18 -13.16 -0.88
CA LEU A 58 7.03 -12.78 -0.04
C LEU A 58 5.70 -12.97 -0.80
N THR A 59 5.67 -12.66 -2.10
CA THR A 59 4.50 -12.89 -2.96
C THR A 59 4.14 -14.37 -3.04
N VAL A 60 5.13 -15.27 -3.17
CA VAL A 60 4.90 -16.72 -3.20
C VAL A 60 4.35 -17.22 -1.86
N ALA A 61 4.86 -16.72 -0.74
CA ALA A 61 4.37 -17.09 0.59
C ALA A 61 2.90 -16.65 0.79
N PHE A 62 2.55 -15.40 0.46
CA PHE A 62 1.18 -14.90 0.58
C PHE A 62 0.21 -15.59 -0.37
N ASN A 63 0.59 -15.83 -1.62
CA ASN A 63 -0.25 -16.56 -2.57
C ASN A 63 -0.53 -17.99 -2.10
N SER A 64 0.49 -18.66 -1.53
CA SER A 64 0.34 -20.01 -0.97
C SER A 64 -0.58 -20.01 0.25
N LEU A 65 -0.52 -18.97 1.09
CA LEU A 65 -1.43 -18.78 2.22
C LEU A 65 -2.88 -18.58 1.76
N PHE A 66 -3.11 -17.70 0.78
CA PHE A 66 -4.46 -17.46 0.23
C PHE A 66 -5.04 -18.71 -0.42
N TRP A 67 -4.23 -19.47 -1.17
CA TRP A 67 -4.66 -20.73 -1.77
C TRP A 67 -5.00 -21.79 -0.72
N THR A 68 -4.16 -21.92 0.31
CA THR A 68 -4.32 -22.90 1.40
C THR A 68 -5.56 -22.62 2.25
N THR A 69 -5.88 -21.35 2.48
CA THR A 69 -7.01 -20.90 3.30
C THR A 69 -8.32 -20.79 2.54
N GLN A 70 -8.32 -21.03 1.22
CA GLN A 70 -9.47 -20.81 0.33
C GLN A 70 -10.06 -19.39 0.46
N PHE A 71 -9.20 -18.40 0.74
CA PHE A 71 -9.61 -17.04 1.06
C PHE A 71 -10.49 -16.42 -0.03
N ASN A 72 -10.16 -16.65 -1.30
CA ASN A 72 -10.92 -16.16 -2.43
C ASN A 72 -12.36 -16.71 -2.45
N ASP A 73 -12.54 -17.98 -2.11
CA ASP A 73 -13.85 -18.64 -2.12
C ASP A 73 -14.71 -18.17 -0.92
N PHE A 74 -14.06 -17.90 0.22
CA PHE A 74 -14.70 -17.27 1.38
C PHE A 74 -15.20 -15.85 1.06
N PHE A 75 -14.38 -15.00 0.42
CA PHE A 75 -14.79 -13.63 0.08
C PHE A 75 -15.91 -13.58 -0.96
N GLN A 76 -15.95 -14.52 -1.90
CA GLN A 76 -17.08 -14.64 -2.84
C GLN A 76 -18.38 -15.07 -2.14
N SER A 77 -18.28 -15.82 -1.03
CA SER A 77 -19.45 -16.20 -0.23
C SER A 77 -19.98 -15.05 0.64
N ILE A 78 -19.11 -14.10 1.02
CA ILE A 78 -19.53 -12.89 1.73
C ILE A 78 -19.99 -11.87 0.69
N ASN A 79 -21.27 -11.95 0.33
CA ASN A 79 -21.94 -10.81 -0.27
C ASN A 79 -22.09 -9.74 0.82
N VAL A 80 -21.11 -8.85 0.96
CA VAL A 80 -21.33 -7.56 1.62
C VAL A 80 -22.03 -6.72 0.57
N PRO A 81 -23.35 -6.47 0.68
CA PRO A 81 -23.95 -5.42 -0.11
C PRO A 81 -23.30 -4.12 0.35
N GLN A 82 -22.28 -3.66 -0.39
CA GLN A 82 -21.85 -2.28 -0.32
C GLN A 82 -23.04 -1.49 -0.82
N GLN A 83 -23.83 -1.02 0.13
CA GLN A 83 -24.91 -0.09 -0.15
C GLN A 83 -24.21 1.18 -0.61
N ASP A 84 -24.11 1.39 -1.92
CA ASP A 84 -23.53 2.60 -2.52
C ASP A 84 -24.18 3.81 -1.87
N ARG A 85 -23.50 4.40 -0.88
CA ARG A 85 -23.95 5.65 -0.31
C ARG A 85 -23.61 6.71 -1.36
N PRO A 86 -24.48 7.69 -1.62
CA PRO A 86 -24.13 8.83 -2.46
C PRO A 86 -22.85 9.56 -2.01
N GLN A 87 -22.39 9.30 -0.78
CA GLN A 87 -21.19 9.82 -0.14
C GLN A 87 -19.91 9.06 -0.54
N ASP A 88 -20.02 7.82 -1.02
CA ASP A 88 -18.91 6.94 -1.40
C ASP A 88 -18.55 7.06 -2.90
N GLN A 89 -19.27 7.93 -3.63
CA GLN A 89 -18.89 8.26 -5.00
C GLN A 89 -17.59 9.06 -4.99
N PHE A 90 -16.60 8.59 -5.74
CA PHE A 90 -15.38 9.34 -6.01
C PHE A 90 -15.74 10.74 -6.52
N PHE A 91 -15.36 11.77 -5.76
CA PHE A 91 -15.55 13.16 -6.17
C PHE A 91 -14.63 13.47 -7.35
N VAL A 92 -15.11 13.23 -8.57
CA VAL A 92 -14.40 13.58 -9.80
C VAL A 92 -14.59 15.08 -10.04
N ALA A 93 -13.75 15.89 -9.42
CA ALA A 93 -13.70 17.31 -9.68
C ALA A 93 -13.11 17.56 -11.08
N SER A 94 -13.85 18.28 -11.94
CA SER A 94 -13.31 18.78 -13.20
C SER A 94 -12.14 19.74 -12.95
N GLN A 95 -11.24 19.87 -13.94
CA GLN A 95 -10.10 20.80 -13.87
C GLN A 95 -10.53 22.25 -13.63
N GLN A 96 -11.72 22.63 -14.12
CA GLN A 96 -12.31 23.94 -13.84
C GLN A 96 -12.69 24.10 -12.37
N GLN A 97 -13.30 23.08 -11.77
CA GLN A 97 -13.66 23.08 -10.35
C GLN A 97 -12.42 23.14 -9.47
N LEU A 98 -11.37 22.35 -9.78
CA LEU A 98 -10.10 22.38 -9.06
C LEU A 98 -9.44 23.77 -9.12
N ARG A 99 -9.45 24.41 -10.29
CA ARG A 99 -8.91 25.78 -10.44
C ARG A 99 -9.71 26.82 -9.65
N ASN A 100 -11.04 26.72 -9.67
CA ASN A 100 -11.90 27.62 -8.90
C ASN A 100 -11.68 27.42 -7.39
N ILE A 101 -11.58 26.18 -6.92
CA ILE A 101 -11.26 25.85 -5.53
C ILE A 101 -9.91 26.46 -5.14
N SER A 102 -8.86 26.21 -5.92
CA SER A 102 -7.52 26.76 -5.68
C SER A 102 -7.51 28.28 -5.62
N PHE A 103 -8.21 28.96 -6.54
CA PHE A 103 -8.34 30.42 -6.51
C PHE A 103 -9.02 30.91 -5.23
N VAL A 104 -10.13 30.28 -4.84
CA VAL A 104 -10.88 30.68 -3.64
C VAL A 104 -10.04 30.46 -2.38
N THR A 105 -9.38 29.30 -2.25
CA THR A 105 -8.63 28.96 -1.04
C THR A 105 -7.30 29.72 -0.93
N GLN A 106 -6.62 29.95 -2.04
CA GLN A 106 -5.29 30.56 -2.05
C GLN A 106 -5.32 32.09 -2.16
N TRP A 107 -6.34 32.66 -2.81
CA TRP A 107 -6.42 34.10 -3.03
C TRP A 107 -7.65 34.72 -2.38
N LEU A 108 -8.85 34.23 -2.67
CA LEU A 108 -10.07 34.91 -2.22
C LEU A 108 -10.19 34.95 -0.68
N LEU A 109 -9.96 33.81 -0.02
CA LEU A 109 -10.08 33.72 1.45
C LEU A 109 -9.03 34.54 2.21
N PRO A 110 -7.71 34.35 1.99
CA PRO A 110 -6.71 35.07 2.76
C PRO A 110 -6.78 36.59 2.53
N PHE A 111 -6.93 37.02 1.27
CA PHE A 111 -6.99 38.46 0.97
C PHE A 111 -8.36 39.06 1.28
N GLY A 112 -9.45 38.31 1.13
CA GLY A 112 -10.79 38.74 1.54
C GLY A 112 -10.88 38.98 3.04
N LEU A 113 -10.31 38.09 3.85
CA LEU A 113 -10.26 38.26 5.30
C LEU A 113 -9.43 39.49 5.69
N LEU A 114 -8.27 39.70 5.05
CA LEU A 114 -7.43 40.87 5.28
C LEU A 114 -8.13 42.18 4.88
N ALA A 115 -8.82 42.20 3.75
CA ALA A 115 -9.55 43.38 3.29
C ALA A 115 -10.67 43.76 4.28
N ILE A 116 -11.45 42.78 4.76
CA ILE A 116 -12.47 43.01 5.78
C ILE A 116 -11.83 43.52 7.07
N GLY A 117 -10.74 42.87 7.54
CA GLY A 117 -10.03 43.31 8.74
C GLY A 117 -9.49 44.74 8.64
N GLY A 118 -8.93 45.10 7.47
CA GLY A 118 -8.42 46.44 7.18
C GLY A 118 -9.53 47.48 7.16
N LEU A 119 -10.66 47.19 6.51
CA LEU A 119 -11.83 48.08 6.49
C LEU A 119 -12.38 48.32 7.91
N VAL A 120 -12.49 47.26 8.72
CA VAL A 120 -12.94 47.40 10.12
C VAL A 120 -11.98 48.26 10.94
N LEU A 121 -10.67 48.09 10.76
CA LEU A 121 -9.67 48.92 11.45
C LEU A 121 -9.76 50.38 11.03
N TRP A 122 -9.93 50.63 9.72
CA TRP A 122 -10.07 51.98 9.16
C TRP A 122 -11.31 52.68 9.73
N SER A 123 -12.48 52.03 9.65
CA SER A 123 -13.73 52.58 10.18
C SER A 123 -13.72 52.80 11.69
N ARG A 124 -12.87 52.08 12.44
CA ARG A 124 -12.66 52.32 13.88
C ARG A 124 -11.73 53.50 14.14
N ARG A 125 -10.79 53.78 13.24
CA ARG A 125 -9.85 54.89 13.36
C ARG A 125 -10.53 56.24 13.10
N GLU A 126 -11.38 56.33 12.08
CA GLU A 126 -12.13 57.57 11.77
C GLU A 126 -13.03 57.98 12.94
N ARG A 127 -13.76 57.04 13.54
CA ARG A 127 -14.63 57.31 14.70
C ARG A 127 -13.89 57.77 15.96
N ARG A 128 -12.57 57.54 16.05
CA ARG A 128 -11.74 58.02 17.17
C ARG A 128 -11.21 59.44 16.96
N HIS A 129 -11.26 59.95 15.74
CA HIS A 129 -10.86 61.33 15.43
C HIS A 129 -12.02 62.33 15.56
N GLU A 130 -13.26 61.84 15.60
CA GLU A 130 -14.49 62.64 15.77
C GLU A 130 -15.01 62.71 17.23
N ALA A 131 -14.35 62.02 18.16
CA ALA A 131 -14.65 62.02 19.60
C ALA A 131 -13.52 62.68 20.38
#